data_AF-A0A066TZP7-F1
#
_entry.id   AF-A0A066TZP7-F1
#
_cell.length_a   1.000
_cell.length_b   1.000
_cell.length_c   1.000
_cell.angle_alpha   90.00
_cell.angle_beta   90.00
_cell.angle_gamma   90.00
#
_symmetry.space_group_name_H-M   'P 1'
#
loop_
_entity.id
_entity.type
_entity.pdbx_description
1 polymer ?
#
loop_
_entity_poly.entity_id
_entity_poly.type
_entity_poly.pdbx_seq_one_letter_code
_entity_poly.pdbx_strand_id
1 'polypeptide(L)'
;MRKRSLWTVLLAVVVTLSSTVSAGAVAADPPRGPDGDAFYTPPSPLPDGADGDVVRWRPLPDSGGAKGYLVLYRSRSATDTPIAVSGRVLVPAAPWTGAGPRPIVSVASGTRGIGDRCAPSKFQPDYEKPLFVDAMLSRGWAVAITDYEGLGTPGRHTYVVGRSEGHTVIDAARAATRLPAAGLAPGGPVAFSGYSQGGGGAAWAGELAPSYAPELHVAGITAGGTPANLDVVAKNLDGGVGFGFLLLASLGLDAAYPELNLPAYLNDRGRTLYATQQDACVDAVFGYAFGHIADYTTSNPLTTAKWQARLAENELGAHPPQAPVFLFHGSLDEIIPLSQAQTLRREYCAAGVDVKWGTYLGEHVTTLAFSAGDVVKYLADRFAGKPAHSDC
;
A
#
# COMPACT_ATOMS: atom_id res chain seq x y z
N MET A 1 -26.32 30.87 82.97
CA MET A 1 -25.52 30.06 82.02
C MET A 1 -26.19 30.13 80.64
N ARG A 2 -25.65 30.93 79.73
CA ARG A 2 -26.16 31.15 78.36
C ARG A 2 -25.48 30.14 77.41
N LYS A 3 -26.25 29.33 76.69
CA LYS A 3 -25.75 28.56 75.53
C LYS A 3 -26.22 29.24 74.25
N ARG A 4 -25.26 29.71 73.46
CA ARG A 4 -25.44 30.22 72.09
C ARG A 4 -25.42 29.02 71.14
N SER A 5 -26.41 28.89 70.26
CA SER A 5 -26.40 27.96 69.12
C SER A 5 -26.29 28.78 67.84
N LEU A 6 -25.18 28.61 67.12
CA LEU A 6 -24.94 29.19 65.80
C LEU A 6 -25.69 28.36 64.75
N TRP A 7 -26.48 29.03 63.92
CA TRP A 7 -27.04 28.46 62.69
C TRP A 7 -26.16 28.87 61.51
N THR A 8 -25.56 27.89 60.84
CA THR A 8 -24.76 28.09 59.63
C THR A 8 -25.67 27.98 58.40
N VAL A 9 -25.76 29.04 57.60
CA VAL A 9 -26.50 29.07 56.32
C VAL A 9 -25.60 28.50 55.24
N LEU A 10 -26.00 27.39 54.59
CA LEU A 10 -25.36 26.89 53.37
C LEU A 10 -26.03 27.51 52.13
N LEU A 11 -25.28 28.29 51.35
CA LEU A 11 -25.67 28.69 49.99
C LEU A 11 -25.39 27.53 49.02
N ALA A 12 -26.43 27.04 48.34
CA ALA A 12 -26.29 26.11 47.22
C ALA A 12 -26.01 26.90 45.94
N VAL A 13 -24.83 26.71 45.34
CA VAL A 13 -24.49 27.23 44.01
C VAL A 13 -25.00 26.22 42.97
N VAL A 14 -25.99 26.64 42.18
CA VAL A 14 -26.48 25.87 41.02
C VAL A 14 -25.59 26.21 39.82
N VAL A 15 -24.74 25.27 39.41
CA VAL A 15 -23.96 25.36 38.17
C VAL A 15 -24.80 24.75 37.04
N THR A 16 -25.34 25.60 36.16
CA THR A 16 -25.96 25.17 34.90
C THR A 16 -24.87 24.80 33.90
N LEU A 17 -24.70 23.52 33.61
CA LEU A 17 -23.90 23.06 32.47
C LEU A 17 -24.69 23.25 31.18
N SER A 18 -24.31 24.25 30.38
CA SER A 18 -24.76 24.41 29.00
C SER A 18 -23.96 23.45 28.12
N SER A 19 -24.56 22.30 27.77
CA SER A 19 -24.01 21.38 26.77
C SER A 19 -24.17 21.98 25.37
N THR A 20 -23.09 22.53 24.82
CA THR A 20 -23.01 22.91 23.41
C THR A 20 -22.94 21.66 22.55
N VAL A 21 -24.04 21.34 21.87
CA VAL A 21 -24.04 20.33 20.80
C VAL A 21 -23.24 20.92 19.63
N SER A 22 -22.00 20.47 19.45
CA SER A 22 -21.24 20.77 18.24
C SER A 22 -21.90 20.01 17.08
N ALA A 23 -22.65 20.73 16.24
CA ALA A 23 -23.04 20.24 14.94
C ALA A 23 -21.76 19.96 14.13
N GLY A 24 -21.49 18.70 13.81
CA GLY A 24 -20.34 18.32 12.99
C GLY A 24 -20.40 19.06 11.65
N ALA A 25 -19.32 19.75 11.29
CA ALA A 25 -19.17 20.34 9.97
C ALA A 25 -19.26 19.22 8.93
N VAL A 26 -20.23 19.31 8.03
CA VAL A 26 -20.28 18.45 6.84
C VAL A 26 -19.02 18.77 6.03
N ALA A 27 -18.13 17.80 5.87
CA ALA A 27 -16.93 17.98 5.07
C ALA A 27 -17.34 18.42 3.66
N ALA A 28 -16.76 19.53 3.19
CA ALA A 28 -17.01 20.00 1.83
C ALA A 28 -16.50 18.97 0.82
N ASP A 29 -17.20 18.82 -0.31
CA ASP A 29 -16.76 17.94 -1.39
C ASP A 29 -15.33 18.30 -1.82
N PRO A 30 -14.46 17.30 -2.04
CA PRO A 30 -13.10 17.55 -2.45
C PRO A 30 -13.08 18.25 -3.83
N PRO A 31 -12.20 19.25 -4.02
CA PRO A 31 -12.20 20.07 -5.23
C PRO A 31 -11.74 19.27 -6.46
N ARG A 32 -12.10 19.77 -7.64
CA ARG A 32 -11.54 19.31 -8.91
C ARG A 32 -10.07 19.73 -9.03
N GLY A 33 -9.20 18.85 -9.52
CA GLY A 33 -7.78 19.18 -9.72
C GLY A 33 -7.49 19.87 -11.08
N PRO A 34 -6.31 20.52 -11.25
CA PRO A 34 -5.89 21.30 -12.45
C PRO A 34 -5.20 20.50 -13.59
N ASP A 35 -5.67 20.59 -14.85
CA ASP A 35 -5.33 19.69 -15.97
C ASP A 35 -3.85 19.27 -16.14
N GLY A 36 -3.65 18.10 -16.78
CA GLY A 36 -2.31 17.54 -17.02
C GLY A 36 -1.56 17.18 -15.73
N ASP A 37 -0.23 17.28 -15.80
CA ASP A 37 0.68 16.92 -14.71
C ASP A 37 0.58 17.82 -13.47
N ALA A 38 0.00 19.01 -13.60
CA ALA A 38 -0.24 19.91 -12.46
C ALA A 38 -1.16 19.27 -11.39
N PHE A 39 -1.91 18.21 -11.75
CA PHE A 39 -2.66 17.41 -10.79
C PHE A 39 -1.78 16.81 -9.69
N TYR A 40 -0.60 16.33 -10.07
CA TYR A 40 0.27 15.52 -9.21
C TYR A 40 1.10 16.34 -8.25
N THR A 41 1.22 17.66 -8.46
CA THR A 41 1.95 18.57 -7.57
C THR A 41 1.05 19.04 -6.43
N PRO A 42 1.15 18.48 -5.19
CA PRO A 42 0.29 18.84 -4.06
C PRO A 42 0.37 20.33 -3.68
N PRO A 43 -0.66 20.89 -3.02
CA PRO A 43 -0.50 22.17 -2.32
C PRO A 43 0.61 22.07 -1.27
N SER A 44 1.33 23.18 -1.06
CA SER A 44 2.37 23.30 -0.03
C SER A 44 2.08 24.55 0.83
N PRO A 45 1.77 24.39 2.14
CA PRO A 45 1.68 23.12 2.87
C PRO A 45 0.50 22.25 2.40
N LEU A 46 0.58 20.95 2.70
CA LEU A 46 -0.56 20.04 2.48
C LEU A 46 -1.77 20.51 3.31
N PRO A 47 -3.01 20.44 2.77
CA PRO A 47 -4.18 20.78 3.54
C PRO A 47 -4.32 19.89 4.79
N ASP A 48 -4.85 20.47 5.86
CA ASP A 48 -5.25 19.73 7.05
C ASP A 48 -6.30 18.68 6.69
N GLY A 49 -6.26 17.55 7.38
CA GLY A 49 -7.15 16.43 7.12
C GLY A 49 -6.68 15.13 7.78
N ALA A 50 -7.51 14.12 7.71
CA ALA A 50 -7.19 12.76 8.12
C ALA A 50 -6.52 11.99 6.98
N ASP A 51 -5.78 10.94 7.32
CA ASP A 51 -5.20 10.02 6.34
C ASP A 51 -6.33 9.34 5.55
N GLY A 52 -6.21 9.31 4.22
CA GLY A 52 -7.25 8.91 3.28
C GLY A 52 -8.19 10.03 2.80
N ASP A 53 -8.06 11.26 3.30
CA ASP A 53 -8.85 12.39 2.77
C ASP A 53 -8.42 12.75 1.35
N VAL A 54 -9.40 12.99 0.48
CA VAL A 54 -9.16 13.38 -0.91
C VAL A 54 -8.81 14.86 -0.95
N VAL A 55 -7.58 15.16 -1.39
CA VAL A 55 -7.09 16.54 -1.59
C VAL A 55 -7.71 17.14 -2.84
N ARG A 56 -7.79 16.36 -3.92
CA ARG A 56 -8.50 16.73 -5.17
C ARG A 56 -8.72 15.51 -6.05
N TRP A 57 -9.56 15.64 -7.05
CA TRP A 57 -9.85 14.54 -7.98
C TRP A 57 -10.20 15.01 -9.40
N ARG A 58 -10.20 14.07 -10.33
CA ARG A 58 -10.65 14.22 -11.73
C ARG A 58 -11.39 12.99 -12.22
N PRO A 59 -12.29 13.12 -13.20
CA PRO A 59 -12.79 11.95 -13.90
C PRO A 59 -11.70 11.42 -14.83
N LEU A 60 -11.61 10.11 -14.98
CA LEU A 60 -10.83 9.47 -16.03
C LEU A 60 -11.77 9.04 -17.16
N PRO A 61 -11.23 8.84 -18.39
CA PRO A 61 -11.97 8.20 -19.46
C PRO A 61 -12.55 6.85 -19.02
N ASP A 62 -13.58 6.38 -19.73
CA ASP A 62 -14.19 5.07 -19.48
C ASP A 62 -13.13 3.95 -19.46
N SER A 63 -13.20 3.08 -18.46
CA SER A 63 -12.26 1.98 -18.26
C SER A 63 -12.91 0.63 -18.49
N GLY A 64 -13.56 0.45 -19.64
CA GLY A 64 -14.22 -0.81 -20.00
C GLY A 64 -15.52 -1.03 -19.23
N GLY A 65 -16.37 -0.01 -19.15
CA GLY A 65 -17.64 -0.05 -18.42
C GLY A 65 -17.52 0.26 -16.92
N ALA A 66 -16.38 0.78 -16.48
CA ALA A 66 -16.18 1.34 -15.15
C ALA A 66 -15.93 2.85 -15.22
N LYS A 67 -16.56 3.60 -14.31
CA LYS A 67 -16.24 5.01 -14.07
C LYS A 67 -14.89 5.09 -13.37
N GLY A 68 -13.96 5.83 -13.96
CA GLY A 68 -12.64 6.05 -13.39
C GLY A 68 -12.50 7.43 -12.75
N TYR A 69 -11.73 7.50 -11.68
CA TYR A 69 -11.39 8.73 -10.99
C TYR A 69 -9.89 8.75 -10.69
N LEU A 70 -9.23 9.84 -11.04
CA LEU A 70 -7.87 10.13 -10.59
C LEU A 70 -8.01 10.89 -9.27
N VAL A 71 -7.35 10.42 -8.23
CA VAL A 71 -7.40 11.01 -6.89
C VAL A 71 -6.00 11.38 -6.44
N LEU A 72 -5.90 12.50 -5.73
CA LEU A 72 -4.76 12.84 -4.89
C LEU A 72 -5.29 12.82 -3.46
N TYR A 73 -4.71 12.00 -2.59
CA TYR A 73 -5.17 11.80 -1.22
C TYR A 73 -4.02 11.92 -0.23
N ARG A 74 -4.37 12.24 1.01
CA ARG A 74 -3.42 12.33 2.13
C ARG A 74 -3.07 10.93 2.64
N SER A 75 -1.80 10.68 2.95
CA SER A 75 -1.32 9.44 3.58
C SER A 75 -0.10 9.75 4.46
N ARG A 76 0.64 8.72 4.88
CA ARG A 76 1.85 8.85 5.71
C ARG A 76 3.05 8.12 5.12
N SER A 77 4.20 8.77 5.21
CA SER A 77 5.50 8.14 4.93
C SER A 77 5.83 7.04 5.94
N ALA A 78 6.95 6.34 5.71
CA ALA A 78 7.48 5.35 6.66
C ALA A 78 7.79 5.93 8.05
N THR A 79 8.05 7.24 8.14
CA THR A 79 8.38 7.97 9.37
C THR A 79 7.19 8.79 9.90
N ASP A 80 5.95 8.42 9.56
CA ASP A 80 4.70 9.07 9.99
C ASP A 80 4.54 10.55 9.56
N THR A 81 5.29 10.99 8.56
CA THR A 81 5.14 12.35 8.04
C THR A 81 3.97 12.41 7.06
N PRO A 82 3.08 13.41 7.12
CA PRO A 82 2.01 13.57 6.14
C PRO A 82 2.55 13.74 4.72
N ILE A 83 2.01 12.95 3.79
CA ILE A 83 2.37 12.98 2.36
C ILE A 83 1.10 13.02 1.49
N ALA A 84 1.29 13.40 0.22
CA ALA A 84 0.25 13.29 -0.80
C ALA A 84 0.59 12.13 -1.72
N VAL A 85 -0.42 11.33 -2.06
CA VAL A 85 -0.26 10.18 -2.95
C VAL A 85 -1.34 10.24 -4.02
N SER A 86 -0.96 9.97 -5.26
CA SER A 86 -1.92 9.82 -6.35
C SER A 86 -2.39 8.38 -6.49
N GLY A 87 -3.53 8.19 -7.14
CA GLY A 87 -4.07 6.87 -7.40
C GLY A 87 -5.31 6.91 -8.26
N ARG A 88 -5.86 5.72 -8.55
CA ARG A 88 -7.09 5.56 -9.33
C ARG A 88 -8.17 4.91 -8.48
N VAL A 89 -9.41 5.36 -8.65
CA VAL A 89 -10.60 4.67 -8.15
C VAL A 89 -11.44 4.29 -9.36
N LEU A 90 -11.73 3.00 -9.51
CA LEU A 90 -12.49 2.43 -10.61
C LEU A 90 -13.77 1.80 -10.05
N VAL A 91 -14.92 2.22 -10.56
CA VAL A 91 -16.24 1.81 -10.06
C VAL A 91 -17.06 1.27 -11.22
N PRO A 92 -17.46 -0.02 -11.22
CA PRO A 92 -18.33 -0.56 -12.26
C PRO A 92 -19.59 0.29 -12.46
N ALA A 93 -19.93 0.60 -13.72
CA ALA A 93 -21.10 1.44 -14.03
C ALA A 93 -22.42 0.73 -13.72
N ALA A 94 -22.43 -0.60 -13.81
CA ALA A 94 -23.57 -1.42 -13.40
C ALA A 94 -23.84 -1.25 -11.89
N PRO A 95 -25.11 -1.18 -11.46
CA PRO A 95 -25.47 -1.18 -10.04
C PRO A 95 -24.92 -2.44 -9.31
N TRP A 96 -24.56 -2.28 -8.03
CA TRP A 96 -24.18 -3.43 -7.20
C TRP A 96 -25.45 -4.19 -6.81
N THR A 97 -25.44 -5.52 -7.00
CA THR A 97 -26.60 -6.40 -6.75
C THR A 97 -26.38 -7.36 -5.57
N GLY A 98 -25.19 -7.37 -4.97
CA GLY A 98 -24.94 -8.16 -3.76
C GLY A 98 -25.50 -7.49 -2.51
N ALA A 99 -25.39 -8.20 -1.37
CA ALA A 99 -25.84 -7.68 -0.09
C ALA A 99 -24.91 -6.56 0.43
N GLY A 100 -25.49 -5.59 1.12
CA GLY A 100 -24.74 -4.51 1.78
C GLY A 100 -24.02 -3.56 0.82
N PRO A 101 -23.07 -2.76 1.34
CA PRO A 101 -22.23 -1.88 0.52
C PRO A 101 -21.42 -2.64 -0.53
N ARG A 102 -21.14 -1.99 -1.67
CA ARG A 102 -20.26 -2.55 -2.71
C ARG A 102 -18.86 -2.82 -2.14
N PRO A 103 -18.31 -4.04 -2.30
CA PRO A 103 -16.95 -4.33 -1.89
C PRO A 103 -15.90 -3.49 -2.62
N ILE A 104 -14.80 -3.20 -1.93
CA ILE A 104 -13.65 -2.48 -2.48
C ILE A 104 -12.42 -3.39 -2.41
N VAL A 105 -11.69 -3.53 -3.51
CA VAL A 105 -10.35 -4.09 -3.49
C VAL A 105 -9.35 -2.94 -3.60
N SER A 106 -8.54 -2.72 -2.56
CA SER A 106 -7.36 -1.86 -2.64
C SER A 106 -6.21 -2.66 -3.21
N VAL A 107 -5.84 -2.36 -4.45
CA VAL A 107 -4.76 -3.00 -5.18
C VAL A 107 -3.46 -2.28 -4.87
N ALA A 108 -2.58 -2.99 -4.20
CA ALA A 108 -1.18 -2.66 -4.04
C ALA A 108 -0.47 -2.96 -5.37
N SER A 109 -0.03 -1.90 -6.06
CA SER A 109 0.61 -2.03 -7.37
C SER A 109 1.91 -2.82 -7.29
N GLY A 110 2.18 -3.66 -8.29
CA GLY A 110 3.50 -4.23 -8.52
C GLY A 110 4.50 -3.17 -8.98
N THR A 111 5.77 -3.57 -9.13
CA THR A 111 6.85 -2.64 -9.49
C THR A 111 6.62 -1.93 -10.80
N ARG A 112 6.70 -0.59 -10.76
CA ARG A 112 6.64 0.29 -11.94
C ARG A 112 7.93 1.04 -12.22
N GLY A 113 8.85 1.09 -11.26
CA GLY A 113 10.06 1.90 -11.29
C GLY A 113 10.04 2.96 -10.19
N ILE A 114 10.88 3.99 -10.33
CA ILE A 114 10.94 5.13 -9.39
C ILE A 114 10.61 6.47 -10.04
N GLY A 115 10.50 6.52 -11.37
CA GLY A 115 10.14 7.73 -12.10
C GLY A 115 8.64 8.03 -12.09
N ASP A 116 8.29 9.31 -11.96
CA ASP A 116 6.90 9.76 -11.91
C ASP A 116 6.07 9.34 -13.13
N ARG A 117 6.70 9.25 -14.30
CA ARG A 117 6.03 8.85 -15.56
C ARG A 117 5.52 7.41 -15.53
N CYS A 118 6.03 6.59 -14.61
CA CYS A 118 5.72 5.17 -14.50
C CYS A 118 4.59 4.91 -13.50
N ALA A 119 4.12 5.94 -12.79
CA ALA A 119 3.06 5.82 -11.80
C ALA A 119 1.82 5.12 -12.40
N PRO A 120 1.21 4.14 -11.68
CA PRO A 120 0.02 3.42 -12.14
C PRO A 120 -1.13 4.31 -12.64
N SER A 121 -1.29 5.50 -12.07
CA SER A 121 -2.32 6.46 -12.46
C SER A 121 -1.99 7.27 -13.73
N LYS A 122 -0.71 7.32 -14.16
CA LYS A 122 -0.27 7.96 -15.41
C LYS A 122 -0.33 7.02 -16.61
N PHE A 123 -1.52 6.45 -16.90
CA PHE A 123 -1.91 5.78 -18.15
C PHE A 123 -0.81 5.01 -18.93
N GLN A 124 0.03 4.23 -18.23
CA GLN A 124 0.95 3.26 -18.84
C GLN A 124 0.26 1.90 -19.05
N PRO A 125 0.81 1.01 -19.89
CA PRO A 125 0.36 -0.37 -19.95
C PRO A 125 0.37 -1.02 -18.57
N ASP A 126 -0.82 -1.28 -18.04
CA ASP A 126 -0.98 -1.86 -16.72
C ASP A 126 -1.03 -3.39 -16.84
N TYR A 127 0.10 -4.05 -16.61
CA TYR A 127 0.21 -5.52 -16.70
C TYR A 127 -0.66 -6.26 -15.68
N GLU A 128 -1.05 -5.62 -14.58
CA GLU A 128 -1.93 -6.22 -13.56
C GLU A 128 -3.40 -6.07 -13.97
N LYS A 129 -3.73 -5.07 -14.79
CA LYS A 129 -5.10 -4.75 -15.16
C LYS A 129 -5.86 -5.92 -15.80
N PRO A 130 -5.38 -6.56 -16.88
CA PRO A 130 -6.14 -7.62 -17.53
C PRO A 130 -6.31 -8.87 -16.67
N LEU A 131 -5.41 -9.10 -15.71
CA LEU A 131 -5.40 -10.32 -14.88
C LEU A 131 -6.17 -10.13 -13.58
N PHE A 132 -5.96 -9.02 -12.87
CA PHE A 132 -6.53 -8.77 -11.55
C PHE A 132 -7.64 -7.72 -11.61
N VAL A 133 -7.34 -6.50 -12.07
CA VAL A 133 -8.29 -5.37 -11.99
C VAL A 133 -9.56 -5.64 -12.78
N ASP A 134 -9.44 -6.10 -14.02
CA ASP A 134 -10.61 -6.39 -14.88
C ASP A 134 -11.43 -7.56 -14.35
N ALA A 135 -10.77 -8.56 -13.79
CA ALA A 135 -11.44 -9.67 -13.15
C ALA A 135 -12.22 -9.20 -11.89
N MET A 136 -11.65 -8.31 -11.08
CA MET A 136 -12.33 -7.70 -9.91
C MET A 136 -13.51 -6.81 -10.34
N LEU A 137 -13.32 -5.95 -11.35
CA LEU A 137 -14.38 -5.10 -11.89
C LEU A 137 -15.52 -5.93 -12.48
N SER A 138 -15.21 -7.06 -13.15
CA SER A 138 -16.22 -7.98 -13.69
C SER A 138 -17.09 -8.65 -12.62
N ARG A 139 -16.60 -8.74 -11.37
CA ARG A 139 -17.38 -9.19 -10.21
C ARG A 139 -18.25 -8.09 -9.61
N GLY A 140 -18.22 -6.88 -10.15
CA GLY A 140 -18.96 -5.73 -9.64
C GLY A 140 -18.32 -5.03 -8.44
N TRP A 141 -17.07 -5.38 -8.10
CA TRP A 141 -16.33 -4.73 -7.02
C TRP A 141 -15.71 -3.42 -7.50
N ALA A 142 -15.59 -2.45 -6.60
CA ALA A 142 -14.78 -1.26 -6.87
C ALA A 142 -13.30 -1.59 -6.65
N VAL A 143 -12.42 -0.92 -7.38
CA VAL A 143 -10.97 -1.09 -7.27
C VAL A 143 -10.33 0.26 -6.99
N ALA A 144 -9.55 0.35 -5.90
CA ALA A 144 -8.68 1.48 -5.61
C ALA A 144 -7.23 1.07 -5.87
N ILE A 145 -6.47 1.87 -6.61
CA ILE A 145 -5.09 1.54 -7.00
C ILE A 145 -4.20 2.67 -6.53
N THR A 146 -3.24 2.36 -5.66
CA THR A 146 -2.26 3.33 -5.17
C THR A 146 -1.09 3.47 -6.15
N ASP A 147 -0.57 4.68 -6.30
CA ASP A 147 0.72 4.87 -6.94
C ASP A 147 1.89 4.64 -5.97
N TYR A 148 1.67 4.68 -4.65
CA TYR A 148 2.68 4.81 -3.60
C TYR A 148 3.31 6.20 -3.45
N GLU A 149 3.95 6.41 -2.31
CA GLU A 149 4.71 7.62 -2.01
C GLU A 149 5.80 7.86 -3.06
N GLY A 150 5.91 9.11 -3.53
CA GLY A 150 6.98 9.55 -4.43
C GLY A 150 6.94 8.93 -5.82
N LEU A 151 5.84 8.27 -6.20
CA LEU A 151 5.63 7.76 -7.54
C LEU A 151 4.46 8.50 -8.19
N GLY A 152 4.77 9.44 -9.07
CA GLY A 152 3.81 10.30 -9.75
C GLY A 152 3.72 11.69 -9.11
N THR A 153 3.85 11.76 -7.78
CA THR A 153 3.92 12.98 -6.97
C THR A 153 5.36 13.34 -6.62
N PRO A 154 5.70 14.63 -6.34
CA PRO A 154 7.06 15.05 -6.03
C PRO A 154 7.74 14.24 -4.93
N GLY A 155 9.02 13.91 -5.15
CA GLY A 155 9.84 13.08 -4.27
C GLY A 155 10.47 11.94 -5.07
N ARG A 156 11.27 11.09 -4.41
CA ARG A 156 11.70 9.82 -5.00
C ARG A 156 10.82 8.72 -4.41
N HIS A 157 10.36 7.80 -5.25
CA HIS A 157 9.58 6.68 -4.79
C HIS A 157 10.33 5.85 -3.74
N THR A 158 9.68 5.60 -2.61
CA THR A 158 10.19 4.80 -1.49
C THR A 158 9.96 3.31 -1.73
N TYR A 159 10.51 2.81 -2.85
CA TYR A 159 10.33 1.44 -3.33
C TYR A 159 10.62 0.40 -2.25
N VAL A 160 9.68 -0.56 -2.06
CA VAL A 160 9.68 -1.67 -1.09
C VAL A 160 9.75 -1.25 0.38
N VAL A 161 9.48 0.02 0.70
CA VAL A 161 9.43 0.50 2.08
C VAL A 161 8.05 0.22 2.66
N GLY A 162 7.95 -0.91 3.35
CA GLY A 162 6.73 -1.56 3.76
C GLY A 162 5.74 -0.68 4.52
N ARG A 163 6.21 0.10 5.49
CA ARG A 163 5.31 0.97 6.27
C ARG A 163 4.66 2.05 5.41
N SER A 164 5.40 2.63 4.47
CA SER A 164 4.85 3.59 3.51
C SER A 164 3.85 2.90 2.57
N GLU A 165 4.23 1.76 1.98
CA GLU A 165 3.35 0.99 1.09
C GLU A 165 2.03 0.59 1.77
N GLY A 166 2.09 0.09 3.01
CA GLY A 166 0.90 -0.30 3.76
C GLY A 166 -0.02 0.89 4.05
N HIS A 167 0.53 2.05 4.45
CA HIS A 167 -0.27 3.27 4.64
C HIS A 167 -0.97 3.68 3.34
N THR A 168 -0.25 3.75 2.21
CA THR A 168 -0.85 4.23 0.96
C THR A 168 -1.89 3.26 0.39
N VAL A 169 -1.73 1.94 0.59
CA VAL A 169 -2.72 0.93 0.20
C VAL A 169 -3.99 1.06 1.04
N ILE A 170 -3.86 1.24 2.35
CA ILE A 170 -4.99 1.45 3.25
C ILE A 170 -5.72 2.76 2.91
N ASP A 171 -4.97 3.84 2.73
CA ASP A 171 -5.52 5.17 2.49
C ASP A 171 -6.14 5.31 1.10
N ALA A 172 -5.70 4.53 0.11
CA ALA A 172 -6.39 4.44 -1.18
C ALA A 172 -7.83 3.88 -1.03
N ALA A 173 -8.05 2.91 -0.14
CA ALA A 173 -9.40 2.40 0.16
C ALA A 173 -10.25 3.46 0.86
N ARG A 174 -9.68 4.18 1.82
CA ARG A 174 -10.33 5.32 2.48
C ARG A 174 -10.71 6.39 1.45
N ALA A 175 -9.78 6.80 0.60
CA ALA A 175 -9.99 7.81 -0.44
C ALA A 175 -11.12 7.42 -1.40
N ALA A 176 -11.25 6.13 -1.74
CA ALA A 176 -12.35 5.64 -2.57
C ALA A 176 -13.73 5.87 -1.91
N THR A 177 -13.86 5.62 -0.61
CA THR A 177 -15.11 5.87 0.14
C THR A 177 -15.34 7.34 0.50
N ARG A 178 -14.27 8.13 0.61
CA ARG A 178 -14.31 9.56 0.92
C ARG A 178 -14.41 10.44 -0.33
N LEU A 179 -14.54 9.85 -1.52
CA LEU A 179 -14.85 10.55 -2.75
C LEU A 179 -16.36 10.42 -3.05
N PRO A 180 -17.18 11.45 -2.81
CA PRO A 180 -18.62 11.40 -3.08
C PRO A 180 -18.93 11.05 -4.55
N ALA A 181 -18.09 11.53 -5.48
CA ALA A 181 -18.25 11.25 -6.91
C ALA A 181 -18.11 9.76 -7.28
N ALA A 182 -17.43 8.95 -6.46
CA ALA A 182 -17.31 7.51 -6.65
C ALA A 182 -18.59 6.76 -6.24
N GLY A 183 -19.44 7.36 -5.40
CA GLY A 183 -20.71 6.78 -4.97
C GLY A 183 -20.56 5.49 -4.14
N LEU A 184 -19.41 5.33 -3.45
CA LEU A 184 -19.14 4.18 -2.59
C LEU A 184 -19.54 4.50 -1.15
N ALA A 185 -20.33 3.63 -0.53
CA ALA A 185 -20.71 3.79 0.87
C ALA A 185 -19.55 3.36 1.81
N PRO A 186 -19.32 4.07 2.92
CA PRO A 186 -18.38 3.64 3.95
C PRO A 186 -18.88 2.40 4.70
N GLY A 187 -17.99 1.74 5.44
CA GLY A 187 -18.32 0.57 6.28
C GLY A 187 -18.56 -0.73 5.50
N GLY A 188 -18.36 -0.72 4.18
CA GLY A 188 -18.35 -1.92 3.34
C GLY A 188 -17.12 -2.80 3.53
N PRO A 189 -17.16 -4.04 3.04
CA PRO A 189 -15.99 -4.92 3.09
C PRO A 189 -14.88 -4.43 2.15
N VAL A 190 -13.66 -4.42 2.66
CA VAL A 190 -12.43 -4.05 1.94
C VAL A 190 -11.53 -5.26 1.86
N ALA A 191 -10.82 -5.43 0.74
CA ALA A 191 -9.72 -6.38 0.65
C ALA A 191 -8.44 -5.67 0.18
N PHE A 192 -7.29 -6.20 0.60
CA PHE A 192 -5.99 -5.78 0.08
C PHE A 192 -5.44 -6.86 -0.84
N SER A 193 -4.98 -6.47 -2.03
CA SER A 193 -4.51 -7.42 -3.04
C SER A 193 -3.27 -6.89 -3.74
N GLY A 194 -2.26 -7.73 -3.95
CA GLY A 194 -1.14 -7.37 -4.79
C GLY A 194 -0.18 -8.53 -5.06
N TYR A 195 0.76 -8.29 -5.98
CA TYR A 195 1.77 -9.25 -6.42
C TYR A 195 3.17 -8.62 -6.50
N SER A 196 4.21 -9.39 -6.22
CA SER A 196 5.61 -8.90 -6.18
C SER A 196 5.76 -7.80 -5.12
N GLN A 197 6.25 -6.60 -5.48
CA GLN A 197 6.17 -5.42 -4.60
C GLN A 197 4.76 -5.23 -4.01
N GLY A 198 3.72 -5.37 -4.84
CA GLY A 198 2.33 -5.27 -4.40
C GLY A 198 1.93 -6.37 -3.42
N GLY A 199 2.56 -7.55 -3.49
CA GLY A 199 2.39 -8.61 -2.50
C GLY A 199 2.92 -8.17 -1.13
N GLY A 200 4.07 -7.51 -1.12
CA GLY A 200 4.63 -6.83 0.06
C GLY A 200 3.68 -5.76 0.59
N GLY A 201 3.27 -4.81 -0.26
CA GLY A 201 2.35 -3.73 0.11
C GLY A 201 1.00 -4.21 0.64
N ALA A 202 0.41 -5.25 0.04
CA ALA A 202 -0.86 -5.83 0.50
C ALA A 202 -0.70 -6.54 1.87
N ALA A 203 0.42 -7.23 2.09
CA ALA A 203 0.72 -7.84 3.39
C ALA A 203 0.94 -6.75 4.46
N TRP A 204 1.74 -5.72 4.18
CA TRP A 204 1.96 -4.57 5.07
C TRP A 204 0.67 -3.83 5.40
N ALA A 205 -0.21 -3.62 4.42
CA ALA A 205 -1.55 -3.07 4.67
C ALA A 205 -2.35 -3.95 5.64
N GLY A 206 -2.25 -5.27 5.49
CA GLY A 206 -2.86 -6.23 6.41
C GLY A 206 -2.32 -6.15 7.85
N GLU A 207 -1.01 -6.06 7.99
CA GLU A 207 -0.33 -5.95 9.31
C GLU A 207 -0.64 -4.62 10.01
N LEU A 208 -0.69 -3.53 9.25
CA LEU A 208 -0.92 -2.20 9.80
C LEU A 208 -2.39 -1.91 10.10
N ALA A 209 -3.33 -2.49 9.33
CA ALA A 209 -4.75 -2.16 9.42
C ALA A 209 -5.33 -2.18 10.85
N PRO A 210 -5.05 -3.16 11.73
CA PRO A 210 -5.55 -3.15 13.10
C PRO A 210 -5.18 -1.90 13.93
N SER A 211 -4.01 -1.32 13.65
CA SER A 211 -3.49 -0.14 14.38
C SER A 211 -3.74 1.17 13.65
N TYR A 212 -3.66 1.17 12.32
CA TYR A 212 -3.69 2.36 11.49
C TYR A 212 -5.09 2.67 10.94
N ALA A 213 -5.90 1.64 10.70
CA ALA A 213 -7.25 1.76 10.16
C ALA A 213 -8.23 0.75 10.76
N PRO A 214 -8.41 0.74 12.09
CA PRO A 214 -9.29 -0.21 12.77
C PRO A 214 -10.76 -0.07 12.36
N GLU A 215 -11.14 1.05 11.73
CA GLU A 215 -12.48 1.27 11.21
C GLU A 215 -12.76 0.54 9.89
N LEU A 216 -11.74 0.06 9.18
CA LEU A 216 -11.93 -0.68 7.93
C LEU A 216 -12.32 -2.12 8.21
N HIS A 217 -13.40 -2.58 7.59
CA HIS A 217 -13.78 -3.98 7.59
C HIS A 217 -12.93 -4.75 6.57
N VAL A 218 -11.72 -5.14 6.95
CA VAL A 218 -10.82 -5.93 6.10
C VAL A 218 -11.33 -7.37 6.03
N ALA A 219 -11.97 -7.73 4.91
CA ALA A 219 -12.55 -9.04 4.69
C ALA A 219 -11.51 -10.10 4.29
N GLY A 220 -10.39 -9.67 3.69
CA GLY A 220 -9.28 -10.58 3.38
C GLY A 220 -8.12 -9.91 2.65
N ILE A 221 -6.99 -10.60 2.64
CA ILE A 221 -5.75 -10.16 2.03
C ILE A 221 -5.29 -11.21 1.02
N THR A 222 -4.82 -10.81 -0.17
CA THR A 222 -4.15 -11.69 -1.12
C THR A 222 -2.78 -11.12 -1.45
N ALA A 223 -1.72 -11.85 -1.09
CA ALA A 223 -0.35 -11.40 -1.28
C ALA A 223 0.46 -12.49 -1.96
N GLY A 224 0.94 -12.19 -3.17
CA GLY A 224 1.67 -13.13 -4.01
C GLY A 224 3.09 -12.68 -4.35
N GLY A 225 4.02 -13.62 -4.49
CA GLY A 225 5.40 -13.27 -4.83
C GLY A 225 6.01 -12.35 -3.78
N THR A 226 5.67 -12.53 -2.50
CA THR A 226 5.86 -11.51 -1.46
C THR A 226 7.32 -11.38 -1.02
N PRO A 227 7.96 -10.19 -1.12
CA PRO A 227 9.29 -9.94 -0.59
C PRO A 227 9.23 -9.71 0.93
N ALA A 228 9.09 -10.80 1.70
CA ALA A 228 8.87 -10.73 3.16
C ALA A 228 10.09 -10.23 3.95
N ASN A 229 11.31 -10.64 3.57
CA ASN A 229 12.56 -10.19 4.16
C ASN A 229 13.47 -9.63 3.06
N LEU A 230 13.66 -8.31 3.07
CA LEU A 230 14.42 -7.60 2.04
C LEU A 230 15.91 -7.95 2.02
N ASP A 231 16.51 -8.34 3.16
CA ASP A 231 17.92 -8.75 3.22
C ASP A 231 18.14 -10.09 2.50
N VAL A 232 17.22 -11.04 2.66
CA VAL A 232 17.28 -12.32 1.93
C VAL A 232 17.00 -12.11 0.44
N VAL A 233 16.02 -11.28 0.09
CA VAL A 233 15.74 -10.93 -1.31
C VAL A 233 16.95 -10.25 -1.95
N ALA A 234 17.59 -9.29 -1.28
CA ALA A 234 18.78 -8.63 -1.80
C ALA A 234 19.91 -9.62 -2.09
N LYS A 235 20.17 -10.57 -1.17
CA LYS A 235 21.18 -11.63 -1.39
C LYS A 235 20.86 -12.52 -2.60
N ASN A 236 19.58 -12.78 -2.88
CA ASN A 236 19.17 -13.54 -4.07
C ASN A 236 19.35 -12.75 -5.37
N LEU A 237 19.11 -11.44 -5.33
CA LEU A 237 19.19 -10.56 -6.51
C LEU A 237 20.63 -10.22 -6.90
N ASP A 238 21.57 -10.21 -5.96
CA ASP A 238 22.99 -9.92 -6.21
C ASP A 238 23.63 -11.00 -7.11
N GLY A 239 24.03 -10.62 -8.34
CA GLY A 239 24.48 -11.55 -9.38
C GLY A 239 23.35 -12.26 -10.15
N GLY A 240 22.10 -12.04 -9.77
CA GLY A 240 20.93 -12.66 -10.39
C GLY A 240 20.37 -11.88 -11.58
N VAL A 241 19.42 -12.50 -12.31
CA VAL A 241 18.73 -11.84 -13.43
C VAL A 241 17.94 -10.60 -12.97
N GLY A 242 17.50 -10.57 -11.71
CA GLY A 242 16.77 -9.47 -11.10
C GLY A 242 17.63 -8.38 -10.44
N PHE A 243 18.96 -8.35 -10.62
CA PHE A 243 19.85 -7.42 -9.90
C PHE A 243 19.41 -5.95 -9.94
N GLY A 244 18.80 -5.48 -11.03
CA GLY A 244 18.28 -4.11 -11.11
C GLY A 244 17.25 -3.76 -10.02
N PHE A 245 16.48 -4.73 -9.51
CA PHE A 245 15.57 -4.52 -8.38
C PHE A 245 16.31 -4.23 -7.07
N LEU A 246 17.51 -4.78 -6.86
CA LEU A 246 18.35 -4.46 -5.70
C LEU A 246 18.83 -3.01 -5.74
N LEU A 247 19.24 -2.53 -6.92
CA LEU A 247 19.62 -1.12 -7.12
C LEU A 247 18.42 -0.20 -6.86
N LEU A 248 17.24 -0.58 -7.35
CA LEU A 248 16.00 0.16 -7.14
C LEU A 248 15.61 0.22 -5.66
N ALA A 249 15.70 -0.91 -4.93
CA ALA A 249 15.45 -0.98 -3.49
C ALA A 249 16.45 -0.14 -2.69
N SER A 250 17.71 -0.09 -3.11
CA SER A 250 18.72 0.76 -2.49
C SER A 250 18.35 2.25 -2.62
N LEU A 251 17.86 2.67 -3.79
CA LEU A 251 17.39 4.04 -4.02
C LEU A 251 16.12 4.36 -3.22
N GLY A 252 15.19 3.41 -3.11
CA GLY A 252 13.95 3.55 -2.35
C GLY A 252 14.16 3.66 -0.84
N LEU A 253 15.03 2.80 -0.28
CA LEU A 253 15.41 2.87 1.13
C LEU A 253 16.12 4.18 1.47
N ASP A 254 17.05 4.63 0.63
CA ASP A 254 17.72 5.93 0.82
C ASP A 254 16.75 7.12 0.72
N ALA A 255 15.71 7.02 -0.11
CA ALA A 255 14.66 8.03 -0.20
C ALA A 255 13.81 8.11 1.08
N ALA A 256 13.45 6.97 1.66
CA ALA A 256 12.65 6.91 2.89
C ALA A 256 13.47 7.25 4.14
N TYR A 257 14.76 6.94 4.13
CA TYR A 257 15.65 7.02 5.28
C TYR A 257 16.96 7.77 4.92
N PRO A 258 16.93 9.12 4.88
CA PRO A 258 18.07 9.92 4.43
C PRO A 258 19.37 9.71 5.25
N GLU A 259 19.27 9.21 6.49
CA GLU A 259 20.42 8.87 7.32
C GLU A 259 21.23 7.66 6.80
N LEU A 260 20.67 6.88 5.86
CA LEU A 260 21.37 5.79 5.18
C LEU A 260 22.46 6.31 4.25
N ASN A 261 22.26 7.49 3.64
CA ASN A 261 23.22 8.21 2.81
C ASN A 261 23.93 7.29 1.79
N LEU A 262 23.13 6.63 0.93
CA LEU A 262 23.62 5.76 -0.12
C LEU A 262 24.77 6.38 -0.93
N PRO A 263 24.75 7.67 -1.33
CA PRO A 263 25.84 8.29 -2.10
C PRO A 263 27.23 8.15 -1.49
N ALA A 264 27.35 8.04 -0.15
CA ALA A 264 28.63 7.87 0.53
C ALA A 264 29.29 6.50 0.28
N TYR A 265 28.52 5.50 -0.15
CA TYR A 265 28.98 4.15 -0.42
C TYR A 265 29.26 3.90 -1.90
N LEU A 266 28.84 4.81 -2.78
CA LEU A 266 28.91 4.61 -4.23
C LEU A 266 30.32 4.86 -4.78
N ASN A 267 30.71 4.04 -5.75
CA ASN A 267 31.84 4.35 -6.63
C ASN A 267 31.36 5.28 -7.78
N ASP A 268 32.21 5.58 -8.76
CA ASP A 268 31.82 6.47 -9.87
C ASP A 268 30.64 5.95 -10.69
N ARG A 269 30.62 4.64 -10.97
CA ARG A 269 29.51 3.98 -11.68
C ARG A 269 28.20 4.08 -10.87
N GLY A 270 28.28 3.84 -9.57
CA GLY A 270 27.16 4.02 -8.64
C GLY A 270 26.64 5.46 -8.63
N ARG A 271 27.53 6.46 -8.54
CA ARG A 271 27.15 7.87 -8.57
C ARG A 271 26.47 8.25 -9.89
N THR A 272 26.96 7.76 -11.02
CA THR A 272 26.30 7.96 -12.32
C THR A 272 24.90 7.36 -12.33
N LEU A 273 24.74 6.12 -11.84
CA LEU A 273 23.42 5.49 -11.72
C LEU A 273 22.48 6.32 -10.82
N TYR A 274 22.95 6.71 -9.64
CA TYR A 274 22.19 7.52 -8.69
C TYR A 274 21.75 8.86 -9.31
N ALA A 275 22.60 9.51 -10.11
CA ALA A 275 22.24 10.77 -10.74
C ALA A 275 21.29 10.62 -11.95
N THR A 276 21.37 9.51 -12.70
CA THR A 276 20.73 9.39 -14.03
C THR A 276 19.48 8.52 -14.04
N GLN A 277 19.31 7.60 -13.09
CA GLN A 277 18.18 6.66 -13.07
C GLN A 277 16.97 7.15 -12.27
N GLN A 278 16.90 8.46 -11.98
CA GLN A 278 15.83 9.05 -11.17
C GLN A 278 14.44 8.91 -11.80
N ASP A 279 14.37 8.83 -13.13
CA ASP A 279 13.13 8.65 -13.88
C ASP A 279 12.95 7.23 -14.43
N ALA A 280 13.70 6.24 -13.94
CA ALA A 280 13.68 4.89 -14.47
C ALA A 280 12.32 4.20 -14.21
N CYS A 281 11.78 3.57 -15.26
CA CYS A 281 10.65 2.64 -15.15
C CYS A 281 11.15 1.20 -14.98
N VAL A 282 10.25 0.28 -14.66
CA VAL A 282 10.58 -1.13 -14.34
C VAL A 282 11.34 -1.84 -15.45
N ASP A 283 11.17 -1.47 -16.72
CA ASP A 283 11.92 -2.02 -17.85
C ASP A 283 13.43 -1.78 -17.74
N ALA A 284 13.86 -0.68 -17.11
CA ALA A 284 15.27 -0.35 -16.94
C ALA A 284 16.01 -1.38 -16.06
N VAL A 285 15.32 -2.10 -15.17
CA VAL A 285 15.95 -3.07 -14.26
C VAL A 285 16.63 -4.20 -15.02
N PHE A 286 16.10 -4.59 -16.18
CA PHE A 286 16.63 -5.69 -17.00
C PHE A 286 17.97 -5.35 -17.66
N GLY A 287 18.28 -4.06 -17.84
CA GLY A 287 19.59 -3.61 -18.32
C GLY A 287 20.73 -3.85 -17.32
N TYR A 288 20.40 -4.22 -16.08
CA TYR A 288 21.34 -4.49 -15.00
C TYR A 288 21.45 -5.97 -14.63
N ALA A 289 20.78 -6.87 -15.37
CA ALA A 289 20.80 -8.30 -15.06
C ALA A 289 22.23 -8.85 -14.89
N PHE A 290 22.41 -9.74 -13.91
CA PHE A 290 23.68 -10.38 -13.56
C PHE A 290 24.78 -9.44 -13.05
N GLY A 291 24.47 -8.19 -12.75
CA GLY A 291 25.39 -7.27 -12.07
C GLY A 291 25.57 -7.62 -10.58
N HIS A 292 26.61 -7.04 -9.97
CA HIS A 292 26.86 -7.16 -8.54
C HIS A 292 26.85 -5.81 -7.82
N ILE A 293 26.43 -5.77 -6.56
CA ILE A 293 26.42 -4.52 -5.77
C ILE A 293 27.83 -3.93 -5.62
N ALA A 294 28.85 -4.79 -5.61
CA ALA A 294 30.26 -4.41 -5.61
C ALA A 294 30.67 -3.61 -6.86
N ASP A 295 29.98 -3.77 -7.99
CA ASP A 295 30.27 -3.01 -9.21
C ASP A 295 29.89 -1.52 -9.07
N TYR A 296 29.02 -1.18 -8.11
CA TYR A 296 28.47 0.17 -7.92
C TYR A 296 28.89 0.83 -6.61
N THR A 297 29.57 0.10 -5.73
CA THR A 297 29.93 0.57 -4.39
C THR A 297 31.42 0.48 -4.12
N THR A 298 31.94 1.37 -3.26
CA THR A 298 33.28 1.26 -2.67
C THR A 298 33.28 0.39 -1.42
N SER A 299 32.14 0.30 -0.74
CA SER A 299 31.86 -0.60 0.37
C SER A 299 30.38 -0.96 0.36
N ASN A 300 30.03 -2.21 0.67
CA ASN A 300 28.64 -2.68 0.56
C ASN A 300 27.78 -2.09 1.69
N PRO A 301 26.84 -1.16 1.41
CA PRO A 301 26.01 -0.52 2.43
C PRO A 301 25.11 -1.52 3.17
N LEU A 302 24.65 -2.56 2.47
CA LEU A 302 23.73 -3.58 3.01
C LEU A 302 24.34 -4.33 4.20
N THR A 303 25.66 -4.32 4.37
CA THR A 303 26.34 -4.99 5.49
C THR A 303 26.48 -4.11 6.74
N THR A 304 26.13 -2.82 6.65
CA THR A 304 26.31 -1.87 7.74
C THR A 304 25.14 -1.93 8.74
N ALA A 305 25.42 -1.59 10.00
CA ALA A 305 24.41 -1.61 11.06
C ALA A 305 23.19 -0.72 10.78
N LYS A 306 23.38 0.45 10.16
CA LYS A 306 22.27 1.37 9.84
C LYS A 306 21.32 0.77 8.79
N TRP A 307 21.87 0.18 7.74
CA TRP A 307 21.09 -0.44 6.68
C TRP A 307 20.39 -1.71 7.19
N GLN A 308 21.11 -2.56 7.94
CA GLN A 308 20.51 -3.75 8.55
C GLN A 308 19.36 -3.42 9.50
N ALA A 309 19.44 -2.32 10.27
CA ALA A 309 18.34 -1.87 11.11
C ALA A 309 17.09 -1.49 10.28
N ARG A 310 17.25 -0.77 9.18
CA ARG A 310 16.11 -0.42 8.29
C ARG A 310 15.58 -1.59 7.48
N LEU A 311 16.44 -2.55 7.11
CA LEU A 311 16.00 -3.80 6.47
C LEU A 311 15.14 -4.63 7.45
N ALA A 312 15.58 -4.77 8.70
CA ALA A 312 14.81 -5.47 9.75
C ALA A 312 13.49 -4.75 10.10
N GLU A 313 13.46 -3.42 10.07
CA GLU A 313 12.22 -2.64 10.24
C GLU A 313 11.20 -2.88 9.12
N ASN A 314 11.66 -3.30 7.93
CA ASN A 314 10.82 -3.59 6.77
C ASN A 314 10.59 -5.09 6.56
N GLU A 315 10.83 -5.92 7.59
CA GLU A 315 10.50 -7.34 7.57
C GLU A 315 9.03 -7.58 7.97
N LEU A 316 8.32 -8.35 7.13
CA LEU A 316 6.95 -8.81 7.41
C LEU A 316 6.98 -9.98 8.42
N GLY A 317 5.86 -10.19 9.11
CA GLY A 317 5.63 -11.30 10.03
C GLY A 317 5.55 -10.89 11.50
N ALA A 318 6.03 -9.68 11.83
CA ALA A 318 6.08 -9.20 13.21
C ALA A 318 4.71 -8.74 13.75
N HIS A 319 3.81 -8.28 12.89
CA HIS A 319 2.50 -7.76 13.28
C HIS A 319 1.39 -8.49 12.50
N PRO A 320 1.04 -9.73 12.89
CA PRO A 320 0.16 -10.59 12.12
C PRO A 320 -1.19 -9.91 11.81
N PRO A 321 -1.70 -9.98 10.57
CA PRO A 321 -3.02 -9.43 10.22
C PRO A 321 -4.15 -10.08 11.01
N GLN A 322 -5.23 -9.33 11.27
CA GLN A 322 -6.45 -9.90 11.86
C GLN A 322 -7.40 -10.51 10.82
N ALA A 323 -7.24 -10.13 9.55
CA ALA A 323 -8.06 -10.65 8.45
C ALA A 323 -7.42 -11.92 7.85
N PRO A 324 -8.22 -12.85 7.29
CA PRO A 324 -7.69 -14.02 6.61
C PRO A 324 -6.80 -13.67 5.41
N VAL A 325 -5.72 -14.43 5.23
CA VAL A 325 -4.70 -14.17 4.21
C VAL A 325 -4.63 -15.31 3.21
N PHE A 326 -4.63 -15.01 1.91
CA PHE A 326 -4.18 -15.93 0.87
C PHE A 326 -2.75 -15.56 0.46
N LEU A 327 -1.79 -16.34 0.93
CA LEU A 327 -0.39 -16.25 0.51
C LEU A 327 -0.14 -17.20 -0.66
N PHE A 328 0.54 -16.72 -1.69
CA PHE A 328 0.86 -17.57 -2.82
C PHE A 328 2.18 -17.24 -3.52
N HIS A 329 2.77 -18.23 -4.18
CA HIS A 329 4.10 -18.08 -4.77
C HIS A 329 4.38 -19.06 -5.92
N GLY A 330 5.31 -18.69 -6.79
CA GLY A 330 5.84 -19.55 -7.85
C GLY A 330 6.91 -20.50 -7.31
N SER A 331 6.87 -21.78 -7.67
CA SER A 331 7.88 -22.74 -7.21
C SER A 331 9.25 -22.54 -7.84
N LEU A 332 9.32 -21.80 -8.96
CA LEU A 332 10.53 -21.53 -9.74
C LEU A 332 10.83 -20.02 -9.78
N ASP A 333 10.33 -19.25 -8.81
CA ASP A 333 10.53 -17.80 -8.74
C ASP A 333 12.02 -17.46 -8.62
N GLU A 334 12.53 -16.78 -9.64
CA GLU A 334 13.91 -16.40 -9.84
C GLU A 334 14.23 -14.99 -9.31
N ILE A 335 13.20 -14.22 -8.94
CA ILE A 335 13.34 -12.85 -8.42
C ILE A 335 13.20 -12.83 -6.90
N ILE A 336 12.12 -13.41 -6.39
CA ILE A 336 11.80 -13.46 -4.96
C ILE A 336 11.78 -14.93 -4.53
N PRO A 337 12.73 -15.38 -3.70
CA PRO A 337 12.80 -16.78 -3.31
C PRO A 337 11.49 -17.27 -2.66
N LEU A 338 11.03 -18.47 -3.05
CA LEU A 338 9.88 -19.13 -2.43
C LEU A 338 9.96 -19.19 -0.89
N SER A 339 11.18 -19.25 -0.33
CA SER A 339 11.44 -19.27 1.10
C SER A 339 10.89 -18.04 1.84
N GLN A 340 10.71 -16.92 1.14
CA GLN A 340 10.12 -15.70 1.71
C GLN A 340 8.68 -15.94 2.13
N ALA A 341 7.83 -16.32 1.17
CA ALA A 341 6.43 -16.59 1.43
C ALA A 341 6.22 -17.82 2.34
N GLN A 342 7.10 -18.81 2.27
CA GLN A 342 7.06 -19.95 3.20
C GLN A 342 7.35 -19.55 4.66
N THR A 343 8.29 -18.63 4.87
CA THR A 343 8.61 -18.13 6.22
C THR A 343 7.48 -17.29 6.77
N LEU A 344 7.00 -16.34 5.98
CA LEU A 344 5.85 -15.50 6.35
C LEU A 344 4.61 -16.35 6.67
N ARG A 345 4.33 -17.40 5.88
CA ARG A 345 3.26 -18.34 6.18
C ARG A 345 3.43 -18.98 7.55
N ARG A 346 4.63 -19.47 7.89
CA ARG A 346 4.87 -20.11 9.20
C ARG A 346 4.64 -19.14 10.35
N GLU A 347 5.06 -17.89 10.20
CA GLU A 347 4.89 -16.84 11.22
C GLU A 347 3.43 -16.48 11.42
N TYR A 348 2.69 -16.25 10.33
CA TYR A 348 1.25 -16.01 10.38
C TYR A 348 0.48 -17.20 10.95
N CYS A 349 0.83 -18.44 10.57
CA CYS A 349 0.24 -19.63 11.15
C CYS A 349 0.51 -19.76 12.65
N ALA A 350 1.74 -19.50 13.09
CA ALA A 350 2.11 -19.53 14.51
C ALA A 350 1.37 -18.44 15.31
N ALA A 351 1.03 -17.33 14.67
CA ALA A 351 0.23 -16.26 15.24
C ALA A 351 -1.30 -16.51 15.20
N GLY A 352 -1.76 -17.62 14.60
CA GLY A 352 -3.18 -17.96 14.51
C GLY A 352 -3.96 -17.24 13.42
N VAL A 353 -3.27 -16.67 12.42
CA VAL A 353 -3.92 -16.09 11.23
C VAL A 353 -4.50 -17.22 10.38
N ASP A 354 -5.72 -17.03 9.87
CA ASP A 354 -6.30 -17.93 8.87
C ASP A 354 -5.56 -17.76 7.52
N VAL A 355 -4.53 -18.58 7.30
CA VAL A 355 -3.73 -18.56 6.07
C VAL A 355 -4.22 -19.63 5.12
N LYS A 356 -4.53 -19.22 3.89
CA LYS A 356 -4.58 -20.10 2.72
C LYS A 356 -3.26 -19.97 1.97
N TRP A 357 -2.76 -21.07 1.44
CA TRP A 357 -1.48 -21.20 0.75
C TRP A 357 -1.69 -21.69 -0.68
N GLY A 358 -1.03 -21.02 -1.63
CA GLY A 358 -0.99 -21.42 -3.03
C GLY A 358 0.45 -21.57 -3.53
N THR A 359 0.78 -22.67 -4.17
CA THR A 359 2.04 -22.80 -4.90
C THR A 359 1.76 -23.17 -6.34
N TYR A 360 2.35 -22.42 -7.27
CA TYR A 360 2.16 -22.62 -8.70
C TYR A 360 3.47 -23.07 -9.34
N LEU A 361 3.40 -24.01 -10.28
CA LEU A 361 4.55 -24.38 -11.09
C LEU A 361 4.80 -23.30 -12.14
N GLY A 362 5.44 -22.21 -11.71
CA GLY A 362 5.73 -21.03 -12.52
C GLY A 362 6.92 -20.25 -11.97
N GLU A 363 7.47 -19.40 -12.82
CA GLU A 363 8.47 -18.39 -12.47
C GLU A 363 7.77 -17.09 -12.00
N HIS A 364 8.54 -16.03 -11.71
CA HIS A 364 8.00 -14.81 -11.09
C HIS A 364 6.84 -14.18 -11.88
N VAL A 365 6.89 -14.13 -13.21
CA VAL A 365 5.89 -13.46 -14.06
C VAL A 365 4.68 -14.36 -14.35
N THR A 366 4.89 -15.62 -14.74
CA THR A 366 3.82 -16.58 -15.09
C THR A 366 2.93 -16.90 -13.90
N THR A 367 3.48 -16.89 -12.69
CA THR A 367 2.71 -17.10 -11.45
C THR A 367 1.62 -16.04 -11.25
N LEU A 368 1.83 -14.80 -11.72
CA LEU A 368 0.78 -13.76 -11.71
C LEU A 368 -0.46 -14.24 -12.48
N ALA A 369 -0.26 -14.79 -13.68
CA ALA A 369 -1.34 -15.26 -14.53
C ALA A 369 -1.98 -16.54 -13.98
N PHE A 370 -1.17 -17.50 -13.51
CA PHE A 370 -1.67 -18.78 -12.98
C PHE A 370 -2.50 -18.61 -11.71
N SER A 371 -2.21 -17.58 -10.91
CA SER A 371 -2.90 -17.34 -9.64
C SER A 371 -4.18 -16.50 -9.76
N ALA A 372 -4.40 -15.78 -10.87
CA ALA A 372 -5.47 -14.79 -11.01
C ALA A 372 -6.88 -15.33 -10.71
N GLY A 373 -7.21 -16.52 -11.20
CA GLY A 373 -8.51 -17.14 -10.94
C GLY A 373 -8.72 -17.46 -9.45
N ASP A 374 -7.68 -17.93 -8.77
CA ASP A 374 -7.74 -18.30 -7.35
C ASP A 374 -7.77 -17.08 -6.43
N VAL A 375 -7.07 -16.00 -6.80
CA VAL A 375 -7.14 -14.69 -6.11
C VAL A 375 -8.57 -14.17 -6.13
N VAL A 376 -9.19 -14.09 -7.31
CA VAL A 376 -10.57 -13.60 -7.44
C VAL A 376 -11.57 -14.52 -6.75
N LYS A 377 -11.37 -15.84 -6.82
CA LYS A 377 -12.21 -16.81 -6.10
C LYS A 377 -12.11 -16.62 -4.58
N TYR A 378 -10.90 -16.47 -4.05
CA TYR A 378 -10.66 -16.25 -2.63
C TYR A 378 -11.36 -14.97 -2.14
N LEU A 379 -11.16 -13.85 -2.83
CA LEU A 379 -11.80 -12.58 -2.49
C LEU A 379 -13.33 -12.66 -2.55
N ALA A 380 -13.88 -13.39 -3.52
CA ALA A 380 -15.32 -13.60 -3.61
C ALA A 380 -15.88 -14.34 -2.40
N ASP A 381 -15.17 -15.37 -1.90
CA ASP A 381 -15.56 -16.10 -0.70
C ASP A 381 -15.50 -15.20 0.55
N ARG A 382 -14.49 -14.32 0.65
CA ARG A 382 -14.37 -13.33 1.73
C ARG A 382 -15.49 -12.29 1.70
N PHE A 383 -15.77 -11.69 0.55
CA PHE A 383 -16.87 -10.73 0.42
C PHE A 383 -18.26 -11.34 0.59
N ALA A 384 -18.40 -12.65 0.37
CA ALA A 384 -19.62 -13.39 0.67
C ALA A 384 -19.73 -13.83 2.16
N GLY A 385 -18.76 -13.47 3.00
CA GLY A 385 -18.75 -13.83 4.43
C GLY A 385 -18.56 -15.33 4.68
N LYS A 386 -18.03 -16.09 3.71
CA LYS A 386 -17.75 -17.52 3.92
C LYS A 386 -16.57 -17.68 4.87
N PRO A 387 -16.64 -18.62 5.85
CA PRO A 387 -15.52 -18.91 6.74
C PRO A 387 -14.21 -19.13 6.00
N ALA A 388 -13.13 -18.57 6.53
CA ALA A 388 -11.80 -18.92 6.08
C ALA A 388 -11.44 -20.33 6.57
N HIS A 389 -10.76 -21.08 5.70
CA HIS A 389 -10.20 -22.37 6.05
C HIS A 389 -8.69 -22.23 5.93
N SER A 390 -8.04 -22.29 7.10
CA SER A 390 -6.60 -22.26 7.19
C SER A 390 -6.00 -23.57 6.67
N ASP A 391 -4.85 -23.49 6.01
CA ASP A 391 -3.97 -24.62 5.69
C ASP A 391 -2.65 -24.56 6.44
N CYS A 392 -2.59 -23.79 7.52
CA CYS A 392 -1.76 -24.14 8.65
C CYS A 392 -2.10 -25.58 9.13
#